data_AF-A0A382K258-F1
#
_entry.id   AF-A0A382K258-F1
#
_cell.length_a   1.000
_cell.length_b   1.000
_cell.length_c   1.000
_cell.angle_alpha   90.00
_cell.angle_beta   90.00
_cell.angle_gamma   90.00
#
_symmetry.space_group_name_H-M   'P 1'
#
loop_
_entity.id
_entity.type
_entity.pdbx_description
1 polymer ?
#
loop_
_entity_poly.entity_id
_entity_poly.type
_entity_poly.pdbx_seq_one_letter_code
_entity_poly.pdbx_strand_id
1 'polypeptide(L)'
;MFLAILTFIAALTISGVAIYYSVAGLAAIFAAALVPIIIMGVTLELGKLITVVWLHRNWKRAVWWLKSYLTIAVVILMFITSMGIFGYLSKAHIEQTSMSIEQVAQIESLDEKLIRSDAKIVRWTNEIDRLLKGDDVRVDTLVEKEQLALTKIYARINDEKTLSKDQADREIGLHNADVQVAQKQADKEINLQTAEKESARTQANTEIELHNADKKSTEELADREIKLQNDRLDQARERKE
;
A
#
# COMPACT_ATOMS: atom_id res chain seq x y z
N MET A 1 77.39 22.71 56.23
CA MET A 1 77.03 21.64 55.27
C MET A 1 75.52 21.48 55.09
N PHE A 2 74.73 21.44 56.18
CA PHE A 2 73.27 21.34 56.12
C PHE A 2 72.60 22.36 55.19
N LEU A 3 72.89 23.65 55.34
CA LEU A 3 72.32 24.70 54.50
C LEU A 3 72.66 24.54 53.01
N ALA A 4 73.87 24.09 52.68
CA ALA A 4 74.30 23.89 51.29
C ALA A 4 73.53 22.74 50.61
N ILE A 5 73.33 21.64 51.33
CA ILE A 5 72.53 20.49 50.86
C ILE A 5 71.07 20.91 50.69
N LEU A 6 70.52 21.65 51.65
CA LEU A 6 69.14 22.15 51.58
C LEU A 6 68.94 23.07 50.37
N THR A 7 69.86 24.02 50.13
CA THR A 7 69.79 24.90 48.96
C THR A 7 69.93 24.15 47.64
N PHE A 8 70.76 23.10 47.61
CA PHE A 8 70.94 22.27 46.42
C PHE A 8 69.68 21.47 46.09
N ILE A 9 69.08 20.83 47.10
CA ILE A 9 67.82 20.09 46.94
C ILE A 9 66.70 21.06 46.51
N ALA A 10 66.56 22.21 47.18
CA ALA A 10 65.55 23.20 46.81
C ALA A 10 65.71 23.69 45.37
N ALA A 11 66.93 23.97 44.92
CA ALA A 11 67.21 24.37 43.55
C ALA A 11 66.88 23.27 42.53
N LEU A 12 67.22 22.01 42.84
CA LEU A 12 66.88 20.86 42.00
C LEU A 12 65.36 20.64 41.93
N THR A 13 64.65 20.77 43.05
CA THR A 13 63.19 20.63 43.09
C THR A 13 62.51 21.71 42.27
N ILE A 14 62.89 22.99 42.45
CA ILE A 14 62.34 24.10 41.65
C ILE A 14 62.62 23.87 40.16
N SER A 15 63.83 23.44 39.82
CA SER A 15 64.18 23.15 38.43
C SER A 15 63.41 21.97 37.86
N GLY A 16 63.20 20.90 38.63
CA GLY A 16 62.45 19.72 38.20
C GLY A 16 60.98 20.05 37.92
N VAL A 17 60.37 20.84 38.81
CA VAL A 17 59.00 21.34 38.63
C VAL A 17 58.91 22.25 37.39
N ALA A 18 59.90 23.12 37.18
CA ALA A 18 59.96 23.98 35.99
C ALA A 18 60.08 23.16 34.69
N ILE A 19 60.94 22.14 34.66
CA ILE A 19 61.08 21.22 33.52
C ILE A 19 59.75 20.56 33.21
N TYR A 20 59.08 20.00 34.22
CA TYR A 20 57.81 19.30 34.04
C TYR A 20 56.75 20.19 33.39
N TYR A 21 56.48 21.37 33.97
CA TYR A 21 55.46 22.27 33.44
C TYR A 21 55.85 22.90 32.09
N SER A 22 57.12 23.25 31.90
CA SER A 22 57.62 23.82 30.65
C SER A 22 57.48 22.83 29.49
N VAL A 23 57.97 21.59 29.67
CA VAL A 23 57.94 20.55 28.64
C VAL A 23 56.52 20.11 28.37
N ALA A 24 55.70 19.90 29.40
CA ALA A 24 54.30 19.51 29.23
C ALA A 24 53.49 20.58 28.49
N GLY A 25 53.75 21.88 28.74
CA GLY A 25 53.07 22.96 28.02
C GLY A 25 53.50 23.09 26.56
N LEU A 26 54.80 23.01 26.26
CA LEU A 26 55.28 22.98 24.86
C LEU A 26 54.79 21.74 24.10
N ALA A 27 54.77 20.59 24.76
CA ALA A 27 54.24 19.34 24.23
C ALA A 27 52.74 19.42 23.90
N ALA A 28 51.97 20.13 24.73
CA ALA A 28 50.55 20.35 24.50
C ALA A 28 50.27 21.27 23.29
N ILE A 29 51.14 22.24 23.02
CA ILE A 29 51.02 23.16 21.87
C ILE A 29 51.33 22.43 20.55
N PHE A 30 52.31 21.54 20.54
CA PHE A 30 52.79 20.86 19.34
C PHE A 30 52.57 19.34 19.42
N ALA A 31 51.31 18.94 19.54
CA ALA A 31 50.92 17.55 19.76
C ALA A 31 51.48 16.55 18.71
N ALA A 32 51.71 16.99 17.48
CA ALA A 32 52.23 16.15 16.39
C ALA A 32 53.73 15.78 16.54
N ALA A 33 54.50 16.50 17.36
CA ALA A 33 55.94 16.33 17.51
C ALA A 33 56.35 16.15 18.99
N LEU A 34 55.55 15.39 19.74
CA LEU A 34 55.70 15.19 21.19
C LEU A 34 57.11 14.72 21.60
N VAL A 35 57.62 13.65 20.97
CA VAL A 35 58.91 13.05 21.35
C VAL A 35 60.09 14.00 21.11
N PRO A 36 60.25 14.62 19.92
CA PRO A 36 61.27 15.64 19.70
C PRO A 36 61.25 16.79 20.72
N ILE A 37 60.06 17.24 21.12
CA ILE A 37 59.88 18.38 22.02
C ILE A 37 60.28 18.04 23.44
N ILE A 38 59.95 16.84 23.92
CA ILE A 38 60.40 16.36 25.22
C ILE A 38 61.92 16.31 25.27
N ILE A 39 62.56 15.73 24.24
CA ILE A 39 64.03 15.62 24.16
C ILE A 39 64.67 17.02 24.12
N MET A 40 64.14 17.92 23.30
CA MET A 40 64.61 19.29 23.19
C MET A 40 64.47 20.03 24.52
N GLY A 41 63.29 20.02 25.14
CA GLY A 41 63.01 20.75 26.37
C GLY A 41 63.86 20.27 27.54
N VAL A 42 64.03 18.96 27.71
CA VAL A 42 64.94 18.41 28.74
C VAL A 42 66.38 18.85 28.50
N THR A 43 66.83 18.84 27.25
CA THR A 43 68.19 19.24 26.89
C THR A 43 68.44 20.73 27.13
N LEU A 44 67.47 21.60 26.79
CA LEU A 44 67.55 23.05 27.01
C LEU A 44 67.61 23.39 28.50
N GLU A 45 66.78 22.75 29.32
CA GLU A 45 66.74 23.00 30.76
C GLU A 45 68.02 22.52 31.48
N LEU A 46 68.53 21.34 31.12
CA LEU A 46 69.81 20.84 31.62
C LEU A 46 70.97 21.73 31.18
N GLY A 47 70.97 22.15 29.91
CA GLY A 47 71.95 23.09 29.37
C GLY A 47 72.00 24.38 30.18
N LYS A 48 70.83 24.97 30.48
CA LYS A 48 70.72 26.18 31.31
C LYS A 48 71.38 26.01 32.67
N LEU A 49 71.09 24.93 33.41
CA LEU A 49 71.69 24.67 34.72
C LEU A 49 73.21 24.54 34.63
N ILE A 50 73.71 23.76 33.67
CA ILE A 50 75.15 23.55 33.48
C ILE A 50 75.85 24.86 33.14
N THR A 51 75.27 25.66 32.23
CA THR A 51 75.79 26.96 31.82
C THR A 51 75.85 27.94 32.98
N VAL A 52 74.79 28.01 33.81
CA VAL A 52 74.76 28.87 35.01
C VAL A 52 75.82 28.45 36.03
N VAL A 53 75.92 27.15 36.32
CA VAL A 53 76.92 26.63 37.27
C VAL A 53 78.34 26.88 36.76
N TRP A 54 78.59 26.65 35.48
CA TRP A 54 79.89 26.89 34.86
C TRP A 54 80.26 28.38 34.87
N LEU A 55 79.31 29.26 34.52
CA LEU A 55 79.52 30.70 34.49
C LEU A 55 79.79 31.26 35.89
N HIS A 56 79.04 30.80 36.90
CA HIS A 56 79.26 31.17 38.29
C HIS A 56 80.65 30.72 38.78
N ARG A 57 81.05 29.47 38.50
CA ARG A 57 82.34 28.92 38.95
C ARG A 57 83.53 29.56 38.24
N ASN A 58 83.40 29.88 36.95
CA ASN A 58 84.48 30.45 36.14
C ASN A 58 84.37 31.98 35.99
N TRP A 59 83.58 32.66 36.83
CA TRP A 59 83.30 34.09 36.67
C TRP A 59 84.55 34.97 36.62
N LYS A 60 85.58 34.66 37.41
CA LYS A 60 86.85 35.40 37.42
C LYS A 60 87.79 35.02 36.27
N ARG A 61 87.62 33.83 35.69
CA ARG A 61 88.51 33.27 34.65
C ARG A 61 87.97 33.48 33.22
N ALA A 62 86.67 33.61 33.07
CA ALA A 62 86.03 33.79 31.76
C ALA A 62 86.31 35.18 31.17
N VAL A 63 86.46 35.24 29.84
CA VAL A 63 86.58 36.49 29.09
C VAL A 63 85.24 37.22 29.03
N TRP A 64 85.26 38.56 28.98
CA TRP A 64 84.04 39.38 29.10
C TRP A 64 82.97 39.11 28.03
N TRP A 65 83.38 38.86 26.77
CA TRP A 65 82.46 38.49 25.68
C TRP A 65 81.74 37.17 25.95
N LEU A 66 82.45 36.17 26.49
CA LEU A 66 81.90 34.88 26.82
C LEU A 66 80.89 34.97 27.97
N LYS A 67 81.17 35.80 28.98
CA LYS A 67 80.21 36.06 30.08
C LYS A 67 78.92 36.67 29.57
N SER A 68 79.03 37.68 28.71
CA SER A 68 77.87 38.38 28.15
C SER A 68 77.02 37.42 27.30
N TYR A 69 77.65 36.63 26.43
CA TYR A 69 76.96 35.63 25.62
C TYR A 69 76.23 34.58 26.47
N LEU A 70 76.91 33.94 27.43
CA LEU A 70 76.28 32.92 28.29
C LEU A 70 75.14 33.52 29.13
N THR A 71 75.29 34.74 29.62
CA THR A 71 74.26 35.41 30.42
C THR A 71 73.01 35.68 29.57
N ILE A 72 73.19 36.25 28.36
CA ILE A 72 72.09 36.51 27.43
C ILE A 72 71.43 35.19 27.00
N ALA A 73 72.21 34.15 26.70
CA ALA A 73 71.69 32.85 26.33
C ALA A 73 70.81 32.27 27.46
N VAL A 74 71.26 32.31 28.71
CA VAL A 74 70.46 31.85 29.86
C VAL A 74 69.16 32.64 30.00
N VAL A 75 69.18 33.97 29.80
CA VAL A 75 67.98 34.81 29.83
C VAL A 75 67.00 34.43 28.71
N ILE A 76 67.49 34.19 27.49
CA ILE A 76 66.65 33.70 26.38
C ILE A 76 66.06 32.33 26.70
N LEU A 77 66.86 31.41 27.24
CA LEU A 77 66.37 30.11 27.67
C LEU A 77 65.29 30.23 28.75
N MET A 78 65.38 31.21 29.66
CA MET A 78 64.32 31.48 30.64
C MET A 78 63.01 31.93 29.99
N PHE A 79 63.05 32.71 28.90
CA PHE A 79 61.85 33.06 28.14
C PHE A 79 61.21 31.83 27.48
N ILE A 80 62.02 30.94 26.91
CA ILE A 80 61.52 29.69 26.32
C ILE A 80 60.86 28.82 27.41
N THR A 81 61.50 28.68 28.58
CA THR A 81 60.92 27.98 29.75
C THR A 81 59.59 28.61 30.17
N SER A 82 59.54 29.94 30.24
CA SER A 82 58.33 30.67 30.64
C SER A 82 57.19 30.49 29.63
N MET A 83 57.49 30.45 28.33
CA MET A 83 56.51 30.14 27.29
C MET A 83 55.96 28.72 27.45
N GLY A 84 56.81 27.75 27.80
CA GLY A 84 56.37 26.40 28.13
C GLY A 84 55.43 26.37 29.33
N ILE A 85 55.79 27.01 30.44
CA ILE A 85 54.95 27.07 31.65
C ILE A 85 53.61 27.76 31.36
N PHE A 86 53.64 28.87 30.60
CA PHE A 86 52.44 29.56 30.16
C PHE A 86 51.55 28.66 29.30
N GLY A 87 52.13 27.93 28.35
CA GLY A 87 51.40 26.97 27.52
C GLY A 87 50.67 25.90 28.33
N TYR A 88 51.29 25.42 29.41
CA TYR A 88 50.66 24.47 30.32
C TYR A 88 49.47 25.09 31.07
N LEU A 89 49.65 26.28 31.65
CA LEU A 89 48.60 26.99 32.38
C LEU A 89 47.45 27.42 31.46
N SER A 90 47.77 27.89 30.24
CA SER A 90 46.76 28.28 29.26
C SER A 90 45.96 27.09 28.77
N LYS A 91 46.56 25.90 28.65
CA LYS A 91 45.82 24.68 28.30
C LYS A 91 44.74 24.38 29.34
N ALA A 92 45.08 24.43 30.63
CA ALA A 92 44.10 24.19 31.69
C ALA A 92 42.92 25.19 31.65
N HIS A 93 43.20 26.45 31.30
CA HIS A 93 42.16 27.48 31.19
C HIS A 93 41.31 27.37 29.92
N ILE A 94 41.95 27.03 28.79
CA ILE A 94 41.27 26.82 27.50
C ILE A 94 40.42 25.55 27.56
N GLU A 95 40.94 24.45 28.09
CA GLU A 95 40.20 23.18 28.18
C GLU A 95 38.95 23.32 29.05
N GLN A 96 39.03 24.05 30.16
CA GLN A 96 37.86 24.32 31.01
C GLN A 96 36.82 25.24 30.34
N THR A 97 37.26 26.22 29.53
CA THR A 97 36.34 27.16 28.86
C THR A 97 35.74 26.57 27.58
N SER A 98 36.54 25.88 26.78
CA SER A 98 36.12 25.24 25.52
C SER A 98 35.21 24.04 25.77
N MET A 99 35.44 23.23 26.82
CA MET A 99 34.50 22.19 27.22
C MET A 99 33.12 22.77 27.55
N SER A 100 33.05 23.97 28.16
CA SER A 100 31.77 24.58 28.47
C SER A 100 30.98 24.98 27.22
N ILE A 101 31.65 25.46 26.17
CA ILE A 101 30.97 25.86 24.91
C ILE A 101 30.54 24.61 24.13
N GLU A 102 31.42 23.62 24.01
CA GLU A 102 31.12 22.39 23.28
C GLU A 102 30.03 21.58 23.99
N GLN A 103 30.07 21.48 25.32
CA GLN A 103 29.01 20.80 26.09
C GLN A 103 27.67 21.51 25.96
N VAL A 104 27.65 22.85 25.96
CA VAL A 104 26.40 23.61 25.73
C VAL A 104 25.84 23.32 24.33
N ALA A 105 26.68 23.31 23.29
CA ALA A 105 26.24 22.95 21.94
C ALA A 105 25.75 21.50 21.82
N GLN A 106 26.41 20.56 22.53
CA GLN A 106 25.95 19.17 22.59
C GLN A 106 24.62 19.04 23.34
N ILE A 107 24.43 19.78 24.43
CA ILE A 107 23.15 19.83 25.17
C ILE A 107 22.04 20.37 24.27
N GLU A 108 22.30 21.45 23.53
CA GLU A 108 21.31 22.01 22.58
C GLU A 108 20.95 21.01 21.47
N SER A 109 21.93 20.28 20.93
CA SER A 109 21.67 19.20 19.95
C SER A 109 20.88 18.04 20.55
N LEU A 110 21.15 17.68 21.82
CA LEU A 110 20.40 16.64 22.53
C LEU A 110 18.96 17.06 22.82
N ASP A 111 18.75 18.33 23.20
CA ASP A 111 17.42 18.89 23.42
C ASP A 111 16.59 18.88 22.13
N GLU A 112 17.19 19.26 21.00
CA GLU A 112 16.53 19.18 19.69
C GLU A 112 16.19 17.72 19.31
N LYS A 113 17.04 16.75 19.66
CA LYS A 113 16.74 15.32 19.50
C LYS A 113 15.61 14.86 20.42
N LEU A 114 15.53 15.40 21.64
CA LEU A 114 14.47 15.11 22.59
C LEU A 114 13.13 15.61 22.05
N ILE A 115 13.06 16.87 21.63
CA ILE A 115 11.86 17.47 21.02
C ILE A 115 11.38 16.66 19.81
N ARG A 116 12.30 16.25 18.91
CA ARG A 116 11.94 15.40 17.78
C ARG A 116 11.42 14.02 18.19
N SER A 117 11.95 13.46 19.27
CA SER A 117 11.52 12.15 19.78
C SER A 117 10.16 12.25 20.45
N ASP A 118 9.91 13.29 21.25
CA ASP A 118 8.62 13.57 21.86
C ASP A 118 7.54 13.80 20.80
N ALA A 119 7.86 14.55 19.73
CA ALA A 119 6.94 14.73 18.60
C ALA A 119 6.58 13.39 17.92
N LYS A 120 7.54 12.45 17.80
CA LYS A 120 7.27 11.10 17.29
C LYS A 120 6.42 10.28 18.25
N ILE A 121 6.69 10.36 19.55
CA ILE A 121 5.90 9.68 20.59
C ILE A 121 4.46 10.19 20.50
N VAL A 122 4.23 11.50 20.52
CA VAL A 122 2.89 12.08 20.39
C VAL A 122 2.19 11.62 19.11
N ARG A 123 2.89 11.64 17.97
CA ARG A 123 2.33 11.15 16.71
C ARG A 123 1.93 9.67 16.79
N TRP A 124 2.79 8.81 17.32
CA TRP A 124 2.50 7.39 17.46
C TRP A 124 1.41 7.12 18.49
N THR A 125 1.36 7.86 19.59
CA THR A 125 0.28 7.80 20.57
C THR A 125 -1.06 8.18 19.94
N ASN A 126 -1.11 9.25 19.14
CA ASN A 126 -2.31 9.63 18.41
C ASN A 126 -2.72 8.59 17.36
N GLU A 127 -1.75 8.00 16.67
CA GLU A 127 -2.00 6.90 15.72
C GLU A 127 -2.56 5.67 16.43
N ILE A 128 -1.96 5.28 17.57
CA ILE A 128 -2.44 4.18 18.41
C ILE A 128 -3.84 4.47 18.93
N ASP A 129 -4.12 5.70 19.39
CA ASP A 129 -5.46 6.11 19.85
C ASP A 129 -6.49 6.06 18.71
N ARG A 130 -6.12 6.49 17.50
CA ARG A 130 -6.97 6.35 16.31
C ARG A 130 -7.24 4.89 15.94
N LEU A 131 -6.23 4.03 16.05
CA LEU A 131 -6.36 2.59 15.81
C LEU A 131 -7.20 1.90 16.92
N LEU A 132 -7.02 2.29 18.19
CA LEU A 132 -7.72 1.73 19.35
C LEU A 132 -9.19 2.18 19.42
N LYS A 133 -9.47 3.44 19.10
CA LYS A 133 -10.84 3.95 19.02
C LYS A 133 -11.64 3.31 17.89
N GLY A 134 -10.99 2.55 17.01
CA GLY A 134 -11.61 2.03 15.82
C GLY A 134 -12.17 3.21 15.05
N ASP A 135 -11.30 4.10 14.55
CA ASP A 135 -11.70 5.09 13.56
C ASP A 135 -11.96 4.35 12.23
N ASP A 136 -13.00 3.53 12.29
CA ASP A 136 -13.67 2.76 11.27
C ASP A 136 -14.33 3.71 10.28
N VAL A 137 -14.18 5.04 10.39
CA VAL A 137 -14.68 6.01 9.40
C VAL A 137 -14.28 5.59 7.99
N ARG A 138 -13.11 4.98 7.77
CA ARG A 138 -12.77 4.49 6.43
C ARG A 138 -13.47 3.18 6.05
N VAL A 139 -13.70 2.27 6.99
CA VAL A 139 -14.40 1.01 6.72
C VAL A 139 -15.91 1.23 6.71
N ASP A 140 -16.48 1.90 7.70
CA ASP A 140 -17.89 2.31 7.78
C ASP A 140 -18.31 3.14 6.57
N THR A 141 -17.51 4.12 6.13
CA THR A 141 -17.88 4.89 4.91
C THR A 141 -17.73 4.07 3.63
N LEU A 142 -16.84 3.09 3.58
CA LEU A 142 -16.73 2.17 2.44
C LEU A 142 -17.88 1.16 2.45
N VAL A 143 -18.21 0.61 3.61
CA VAL A 143 -19.33 -0.31 3.85
C VAL A 143 -20.64 0.40 3.53
N GLU A 144 -20.85 1.63 3.99
CA GLU A 144 -22.05 2.42 3.68
C GLU A 144 -22.18 2.70 2.17
N LYS A 145 -21.08 3.04 1.51
CA LYS A 145 -21.06 3.22 0.03
C LYS A 145 -21.36 1.92 -0.72
N GLU A 146 -20.79 0.81 -0.28
CA GLU A 146 -21.05 -0.51 -0.85
C GLU A 146 -22.51 -0.95 -0.58
N GLN A 147 -23.05 -0.72 0.62
CA GLN A 147 -24.46 -0.99 0.94
C GLN A 147 -25.39 -0.17 0.05
N LEU A 148 -25.09 1.12 -0.19
CA LEU A 148 -25.86 1.98 -1.08
C LEU A 148 -25.76 1.51 -2.54
N ALA A 149 -24.59 1.09 -2.99
CA ALA A 149 -24.38 0.53 -4.33
C ALA A 149 -25.16 -0.79 -4.51
N LEU A 150 -25.06 -1.72 -3.54
CA LEU A 150 -25.84 -2.96 -3.51
C LEU A 150 -27.34 -2.68 -3.54
N THR A 151 -27.82 -1.73 -2.75
CA THR A 151 -29.25 -1.36 -2.70
C THR A 151 -29.74 -0.87 -4.06
N LYS A 152 -28.95 -0.04 -4.76
CA LYS A 152 -29.28 0.40 -6.13
C LYS A 152 -29.28 -0.75 -7.13
N ILE A 153 -28.32 -1.67 -7.02
CA ILE A 153 -28.26 -2.86 -7.88
C ILE A 153 -29.49 -3.75 -7.65
N TYR A 154 -29.86 -4.02 -6.39
CA TYR A 154 -31.05 -4.81 -6.07
C TYR A 154 -32.34 -4.15 -6.56
N ALA A 155 -32.47 -2.83 -6.41
CA ALA A 155 -33.62 -2.08 -6.95
C ALA A 155 -33.72 -2.25 -8.47
N ARG A 156 -32.60 -2.05 -9.19
CA ARG A 156 -32.56 -2.22 -10.65
C ARG A 156 -32.85 -3.64 -11.10
N ILE A 157 -32.29 -4.65 -10.43
CA ILE A 157 -32.57 -6.07 -10.72
C ILE A 157 -34.06 -6.36 -10.53
N ASN A 158 -34.67 -5.80 -9.48
CA ASN A 158 -36.09 -6.01 -9.23
C ASN A 158 -36.95 -5.34 -10.31
N ASP A 159 -36.60 -4.11 -10.73
CA ASP A 159 -37.28 -3.39 -11.81
C ASP A 159 -37.15 -4.10 -13.17
N GLU A 160 -35.95 -4.59 -13.51
CA GLU A 160 -35.73 -5.38 -14.73
C GLU A 160 -36.51 -6.70 -14.68
N LYS A 161 -36.58 -7.35 -13.51
CA LYS A 161 -37.37 -8.57 -13.31
C LYS A 161 -38.87 -8.31 -13.45
N THR A 162 -39.40 -7.19 -12.95
CA THR A 162 -40.81 -6.84 -13.13
C THR A 162 -41.11 -6.53 -14.59
N LEU A 163 -40.24 -5.78 -15.27
CA LEU A 163 -40.39 -5.50 -16.70
C LEU A 163 -40.37 -6.78 -17.54
N SER A 164 -39.45 -7.70 -17.26
CA SER A 164 -39.37 -8.99 -17.96
C SER A 164 -40.61 -9.85 -17.72
N LYS A 165 -41.15 -9.86 -16.49
CA LYS A 165 -42.42 -10.52 -16.18
C LYS A 165 -43.59 -9.89 -16.93
N ASP A 166 -43.71 -8.57 -16.94
CA ASP A 166 -44.77 -7.86 -17.66
C ASP A 166 -44.70 -8.12 -19.16
N GLN A 167 -43.50 -8.20 -19.73
CA GLN A 167 -43.28 -8.57 -21.13
C GLN A 167 -43.71 -10.02 -21.40
N ALA A 168 -43.31 -10.96 -20.55
CA ALA A 168 -43.72 -12.35 -20.67
C ALA A 168 -45.25 -12.51 -20.54
N ASP A 169 -45.89 -11.80 -19.60
CA ASP A 169 -47.34 -11.83 -19.42
C ASP A 169 -48.08 -11.25 -20.63
N ARG A 170 -47.55 -10.17 -21.25
CA ARG A 170 -48.09 -9.64 -22.51
C ARG A 170 -47.94 -10.62 -23.67
N GLU A 171 -46.78 -11.25 -23.81
CA GLU A 171 -46.52 -12.23 -24.86
C GLU A 171 -47.41 -13.46 -24.72
N ILE A 172 -47.55 -14.00 -23.49
CA ILE A 172 -48.48 -15.08 -23.18
C ILE A 172 -49.93 -14.66 -23.48
N GLY A 173 -50.30 -13.42 -23.15
CA GLY A 173 -51.62 -12.86 -23.45
C GLY A 173 -51.91 -12.80 -24.95
N LEU A 174 -50.95 -12.32 -25.75
CA LEU A 174 -51.04 -12.29 -27.22
C LEU A 174 -51.11 -13.70 -27.80
N HIS A 175 -50.23 -14.60 -27.36
CA HIS A 175 -50.22 -15.98 -27.84
C HIS A 175 -51.54 -16.70 -27.53
N ASN A 176 -52.10 -16.50 -26.34
CA ASN A 176 -53.40 -17.06 -25.98
C ASN A 176 -54.54 -16.48 -26.84
N ALA A 177 -54.49 -15.18 -27.18
CA ALA A 177 -55.46 -14.57 -28.08
C ALA A 177 -55.35 -15.16 -29.50
N ASP A 178 -54.14 -15.32 -30.03
CA ASP A 178 -53.89 -15.95 -31.33
C ASP A 178 -54.37 -17.40 -31.37
N VAL A 179 -54.11 -18.17 -30.31
CA VAL A 179 -54.62 -19.55 -30.16
C VAL A 179 -56.15 -19.58 -30.16
N GLN A 180 -56.82 -18.65 -29.46
CA GLN A 180 -58.28 -18.57 -29.48
C GLN A 180 -58.83 -18.22 -30.87
N VAL A 181 -58.18 -17.32 -31.60
CA VAL A 181 -58.58 -16.98 -32.98
C VAL A 181 -58.39 -18.19 -33.90
N ALA A 182 -57.25 -18.89 -33.80
CA ALA A 182 -56.98 -20.10 -34.57
C ALA A 182 -58.00 -21.21 -34.26
N GLN A 183 -58.36 -21.42 -32.98
CA GLN A 183 -59.42 -22.35 -32.58
C GLN A 183 -60.76 -21.99 -33.22
N LYS A 184 -61.19 -20.71 -33.14
CA LYS A 184 -62.44 -20.27 -33.78
C LYS A 184 -62.43 -20.46 -35.30
N GLN A 185 -61.30 -20.24 -35.95
CA GLN A 185 -61.14 -20.46 -37.39
C GLN A 185 -61.23 -21.95 -37.73
N ALA A 186 -60.52 -22.80 -36.98
CA ALA A 186 -60.58 -24.26 -37.14
C ALA A 186 -62.00 -24.79 -36.91
N ASP A 187 -62.70 -24.32 -35.87
CA ASP A 187 -64.09 -24.70 -35.60
C ASP A 187 -65.03 -24.28 -36.73
N LYS A 188 -64.83 -23.06 -37.28
CA LYS A 188 -65.60 -22.59 -38.43
C LYS A 188 -65.36 -23.47 -39.66
N GLU A 189 -64.11 -23.84 -39.93
CA GLU A 189 -63.75 -24.71 -41.05
C GLU A 189 -64.30 -26.13 -40.88
N ILE A 190 -64.21 -26.72 -39.68
CA ILE A 190 -64.80 -28.02 -39.37
C ILE A 190 -66.32 -27.99 -39.58
N ASN A 191 -67.00 -26.92 -39.13
CA ASN A 191 -68.44 -26.76 -39.32
C ASN A 191 -68.82 -26.63 -40.80
N LEU A 192 -68.05 -25.87 -41.59
CA LEU A 192 -68.22 -25.76 -43.04
C LEU A 192 -68.06 -27.12 -43.72
N GLN A 193 -66.98 -27.85 -43.45
CA GLN A 193 -66.75 -29.17 -44.02
C GLN A 193 -67.82 -30.19 -43.60
N THR A 194 -68.33 -30.08 -42.37
CA THR A 194 -69.41 -30.96 -41.89
C THR A 194 -70.72 -30.66 -42.60
N ALA A 195 -71.07 -29.38 -42.78
CA ALA A 195 -72.25 -28.95 -43.53
C ALA A 195 -72.17 -29.32 -45.02
N GLU A 196 -70.99 -29.23 -45.63
CA GLU A 196 -70.74 -29.70 -47.00
C GLU A 196 -70.92 -31.22 -47.12
N LYS A 197 -70.36 -32.01 -46.20
CA LYS A 197 -70.54 -33.46 -46.17
C LYS A 197 -72.00 -33.86 -45.94
N GLU A 198 -72.72 -33.14 -45.09
CA GLU A 198 -74.14 -33.39 -44.82
C GLU A 198 -75.01 -33.04 -46.04
N SER A 199 -74.72 -31.92 -46.71
CA SER A 199 -75.37 -31.56 -47.97
C SER A 199 -75.11 -32.59 -49.07
N ALA A 200 -73.88 -33.07 -49.21
CA ALA A 200 -73.52 -34.13 -50.14
C ALA A 200 -74.21 -35.46 -49.80
N ARG A 201 -74.33 -35.82 -48.51
CA ARG A 201 -75.10 -36.99 -48.07
C ARG A 201 -76.57 -36.88 -48.42
N THR A 202 -77.19 -35.73 -48.21
CA THR A 202 -78.60 -35.51 -48.54
C THR A 202 -78.85 -35.60 -50.04
N GLN A 203 -77.96 -35.03 -50.86
CA GLN A 203 -78.00 -35.18 -52.32
C GLN A 203 -77.87 -36.65 -52.74
N ALA A 204 -76.87 -37.36 -52.21
CA ALA A 204 -76.68 -38.78 -52.51
C ALA A 204 -77.89 -39.63 -52.08
N ASN A 205 -78.50 -39.36 -50.91
CA ASN A 205 -79.70 -40.06 -50.47
C ASN A 205 -80.91 -39.79 -51.38
N THR A 206 -81.08 -38.55 -51.83
CA THR A 206 -82.16 -38.18 -52.77
C THR A 206 -81.97 -38.91 -54.11
N GLU A 207 -80.72 -39.01 -54.58
CA GLU A 207 -80.38 -39.74 -55.80
C GLU A 207 -80.62 -41.25 -55.65
N ILE A 208 -80.30 -41.84 -54.49
CA ILE A 208 -80.61 -43.24 -54.16
C ILE A 208 -82.13 -43.47 -54.10
N GLU A 209 -82.90 -42.56 -53.51
CA GLU A 209 -84.37 -42.65 -53.46
C GLU A 209 -84.99 -42.59 -54.86
N LEU A 210 -84.53 -41.68 -55.71
CA LEU A 210 -84.94 -41.61 -57.11
C LEU A 210 -84.61 -42.90 -57.86
N HIS A 211 -83.40 -43.42 -57.71
CA HIS A 211 -82.99 -44.67 -58.35
C HIS A 211 -83.82 -45.87 -57.86
N ASN A 212 -84.16 -45.93 -56.57
CA ASN A 212 -85.04 -46.97 -56.02
C ASN A 212 -86.49 -46.82 -56.50
N ALA A 213 -86.99 -45.59 -56.64
CA ALA A 213 -88.31 -45.32 -57.21
C ALA A 213 -88.37 -45.74 -58.70
N ASP A 214 -87.32 -45.42 -59.47
CA ASP A 214 -87.17 -45.87 -60.85
C ASP A 214 -87.11 -47.41 -60.94
N LYS A 215 -86.34 -48.05 -60.05
CA LYS A 215 -86.27 -49.51 -59.96
C LYS A 215 -87.63 -50.14 -59.65
N LYS A 216 -88.37 -49.58 -58.68
CA LYS A 216 -89.71 -50.04 -58.33
C LYS A 216 -90.69 -49.85 -59.49
N SER A 217 -90.62 -48.73 -60.20
CA SER A 217 -91.47 -48.49 -61.38
C SER A 217 -91.17 -49.48 -62.52
N THR A 218 -89.90 -49.84 -62.71
CA THR A 218 -89.50 -50.83 -63.72
C THR A 218 -89.87 -52.26 -63.31
N GLU A 219 -89.77 -52.60 -62.03
CA GLU A 219 -90.30 -53.85 -61.47
C GLU A 219 -91.83 -53.92 -61.62
N GLU A 220 -92.58 -52.85 -61.30
CA GLU A 220 -94.03 -52.80 -61.49
C GLU A 220 -94.45 -52.92 -62.96
N LEU A 221 -93.67 -52.35 -63.90
CA LEU A 221 -93.88 -52.52 -65.33
C LEU A 221 -93.59 -53.96 -65.78
N ALA A 222 -92.50 -54.56 -65.28
CA ALA A 222 -92.16 -55.95 -65.55
C ALA A 222 -93.22 -56.91 -65.03
N ASP A 223 -93.75 -56.70 -63.82
CA ASP A 223 -94.83 -57.50 -63.24
C ASP A 223 -96.14 -57.37 -64.02
N ARG A 224 -96.48 -56.15 -64.51
CA ARG A 224 -97.61 -55.98 -65.42
C ARG A 224 -97.42 -56.75 -66.72
N GLU A 225 -96.22 -56.73 -67.29
CA GLU A 225 -95.91 -57.44 -68.53
C GLU A 225 -95.98 -58.97 -68.31
N ILE A 226 -95.44 -59.48 -67.19
CA ILE A 226 -95.54 -60.91 -66.81
C ILE A 226 -96.99 -61.32 -66.61
N LYS A 227 -97.81 -60.48 -65.95
CA LYS A 227 -99.24 -60.75 -65.77
C LYS A 227 -99.98 -60.77 -67.10
N LEU A 228 -99.66 -59.83 -68.00
CA LEU A 228 -100.21 -59.79 -69.34
C LEU A 228 -99.78 -61.02 -70.18
N GLN A 229 -98.55 -61.49 -70.00
CA GLN A 229 -98.05 -62.72 -70.63
C GLN A 229 -98.72 -63.97 -70.07
N ASN A 230 -98.94 -64.04 -68.75
CA ASN A 230 -99.67 -65.14 -68.11
C ASN A 230 -101.14 -65.15 -68.51
N ASP A 231 -101.82 -63.99 -68.54
CA ASP A 231 -103.20 -63.89 -69.03
C ASP A 231 -103.30 -64.33 -70.51
N ARG A 232 -102.29 -63.99 -71.34
CA ARG A 232 -102.18 -64.50 -72.73
C ARG A 232 -101.93 -66.01 -72.79
N LEU A 233 -101.15 -66.57 -71.86
CA LEU A 233 -100.89 -68.01 -71.75
C LEU A 233 -102.11 -68.79 -71.27
N ASP A 234 -102.87 -68.26 -70.31
CA ASP A 234 -104.10 -68.88 -69.81
C ASP A 234 -105.21 -68.82 -70.88
N GLN A 235 -105.34 -67.71 -71.61
CA GLN A 235 -106.20 -67.64 -72.80
C GLN A 235 -105.77 -68.60 -73.93
N ALA A 236 -104.48 -68.98 -73.99
CA ALA A 236 -103.98 -69.97 -74.94
C ALA A 236 -104.18 -71.42 -74.44
N ARG A 237 -104.28 -71.64 -73.12
CA ARG A 237 -104.60 -72.95 -72.50
C ARG A 237 -106.09 -73.26 -72.54
N GLU A 238 -106.96 -72.27 -72.36
CA GLU A 238 -108.43 -72.43 -72.48
C GLU A 238 -108.93 -72.68 -73.91
N ARG A 239 -108.07 -72.54 -74.94
CA ARG A 239 -108.41 -72.87 -76.34
C ARG A 239 -107.94 -74.26 -76.79
N LYS A 240 -107.51 -75.12 -75.86
CA LYS A 240 -107.02 -76.48 -76.14
C LYS A 240 -107.77 -77.61 -75.41
N GLU A 241 -108.89 -77.32 -74.78
CA GLU A 241 -109.94 -78.30 -74.43
C GLU A 241 -111.24 -77.95 -75.17
#